data_AF-A0A937X5M7-F1
#
_entry.id   AF-A0A937X5M7-F1
#
_cell.length_a   1.000
_cell.length_b   1.000
_cell.length_c   1.000
_cell.angle_alpha   90.00
_cell.angle_beta   90.00
_cell.angle_gamma   90.00
#
_symmetry.space_group_name_H-M   'P 1'
#
loop_
_entity.id
_entity.type
_entity.pdbx_description
1 polymer ?
#
loop_
_entity_poly.entity_id
_entity_poly.type
_entity_poly.pdbx_seq_one_letter_code
_entity_poly.pdbx_strand_id
1 'polypeptide(L)'
;MPAALAAADLVVSRSGATIVAELTVAGRASLLVPLAINPDQAANAKFLADSGAAVVVRNDRLATDLKTALLPLLEDPVRLDAMAEAASRLGRPDAAARIADEVLALAAKPVLMTS
;
A
#
# COMPACT_ATOMS: atom_id res chain seq x y z
N MET A 1 2.92 14.01 4.88
CA MET A 1 3.49 12.64 4.90
C MET A 1 4.69 12.41 3.98
N PRO A 2 4.82 13.00 2.77
CA PRO A 2 5.88 12.61 1.82
C PRO A 2 7.31 12.65 2.40
N ALA A 3 7.66 13.73 3.13
CA ALA A 3 8.98 13.85 3.74
C ALA A 3 9.25 12.80 4.83
N ALA A 4 8.24 12.41 5.60
CA ALA A 4 8.38 11.39 6.64
C ALA A 4 8.52 9.98 6.04
N LEU A 5 7.78 9.69 4.97
CA LEU A 5 7.92 8.42 4.23
C LEU A 5 9.28 8.35 3.53
N ALA A 6 9.76 9.45 2.96
CA ALA A 6 11.04 9.50 2.28
C ALA A 6 12.24 9.20 3.21
N ALA A 7 12.12 9.57 4.49
CA ALA A 7 13.14 9.36 5.51
C ALA A 7 13.03 8.03 6.26
N ALA A 8 12.00 7.21 6.00
CA ALA A 8 11.76 5.96 6.73
C ALA A 8 12.20 4.74 5.91
N ASP A 9 12.91 3.80 6.54
CA ASP A 9 13.24 2.50 5.94
C ASP A 9 12.07 1.50 6.06
N LEU A 10 11.24 1.67 7.09
CA LEU A 10 10.08 0.82 7.38
C LEU A 10 8.94 1.65 7.96
N VAL A 11 7.72 1.40 7.50
CA VAL A 11 6.50 2.05 8.01
C VAL A 11 5.59 1.05 8.70
N VAL A 12 5.16 1.36 9.92
CA VAL A 12 4.13 0.59 10.65
C VAL A 12 2.83 1.36 10.63
N SER A 13 1.77 0.80 10.03
CA SER A 13 0.51 1.52 9.85
C SER A 13 -0.70 0.62 9.68
N ARG A 14 -1.89 1.23 9.63
CA ARG A 14 -3.09 0.61 9.05
C ARG A 14 -2.91 0.46 7.53
N SER A 15 -3.74 -0.38 6.91
CA SER A 15 -3.70 -0.67 5.46
C SER A 15 -4.88 -0.07 4.69
N GLY A 16 -5.26 1.17 5.06
CA GLY A 16 -6.24 1.94 4.28
C GLY A 16 -5.74 2.22 2.86
N ALA A 17 -6.65 2.41 1.91
CA ALA A 17 -6.32 2.58 0.50
C ALA A 17 -5.31 3.72 0.26
N THR A 18 -5.52 4.88 0.88
CA THR A 18 -4.59 6.02 0.79
C THR A 18 -3.19 5.68 1.31
N ILE A 19 -3.11 4.98 2.46
CA ILE A 19 -1.82 4.58 3.02
C ILE A 19 -1.09 3.63 2.08
N VAL A 20 -1.79 2.63 1.55
CA VAL A 20 -1.19 1.69 0.59
C VAL A 20 -0.74 2.39 -0.69
N ALA A 21 -1.52 3.35 -1.20
CA ALA A 21 -1.12 4.15 -2.35
C ALA A 21 0.14 4.99 -2.05
N GLU A 22 0.20 5.63 -0.88
CA GLU A 22 1.38 6.41 -0.47
C GLU A 22 2.62 5.53 -0.30
N LEU A 23 2.50 4.37 0.34
CA LEU A 23 3.61 3.44 0.55
C LEU A 23 4.17 2.90 -0.77
N THR A 24 3.30 2.52 -1.71
CA THR A 24 3.70 1.95 -3.00
C THR A 24 4.28 3.02 -3.93
N VAL A 25 3.77 4.25 -3.90
CA VAL A 25 4.36 5.38 -4.64
C VAL A 25 5.69 5.82 -4.03
N ALA A 26 5.80 5.86 -2.70
CA ALA A 26 7.03 6.23 -2.00
C ALA A 26 8.08 5.10 -1.97
N GLY A 27 7.72 3.90 -2.41
CA GLY A 27 8.61 2.74 -2.44
C GLY A 27 9.05 2.28 -1.05
N ARG A 28 8.11 2.16 -0.10
CA ARG A 28 8.46 1.88 1.30
C ARG A 28 8.00 0.50 1.76
N ALA A 29 8.94 -0.23 2.37
CA ALA A 29 8.64 -1.45 3.11
C ALA A 29 7.66 -1.14 4.24
N SER A 30 6.74 -2.08 4.53
CA SER A 30 5.73 -1.85 5.57
C SER A 30 5.42 -3.06 6.44
N LEU A 31 5.02 -2.78 7.68
CA LEU A 31 4.33 -3.71 8.56
C LEU A 31 2.90 -3.21 8.76
N LEU A 32 1.94 -3.96 8.27
CA LEU A 32 0.54 -3.54 8.18
C LEU A 32 -0.31 -4.22 9.24
N VAL A 33 -1.13 -3.41 9.90
CA VAL A 33 -2.08 -3.86 10.92
C VAL A 33 -3.50 -3.51 10.47
N PRO A 34 -4.16 -4.33 9.63
CA PRO A 34 -5.50 -4.03 9.12
C PRO A 34 -6.52 -3.91 10.26
N LEU A 35 -7.48 -2.99 10.15
CA LEU A 35 -8.64 -2.94 11.06
C LEU A 35 -9.49 -4.20 10.87
N ALA A 36 -9.78 -4.91 11.96
CA ALA A 36 -10.55 -6.16 11.91
C ALA A 36 -11.96 -6.02 11.34
N ILE A 37 -12.54 -4.82 11.46
CA ILE A 37 -13.88 -4.47 10.96
C ILE A 37 -13.92 -4.03 9.50
N ASN A 38 -12.76 -3.92 8.83
CA ASN A 38 -12.66 -3.42 7.47
C ASN A 38 -12.01 -4.49 6.55
N PRO A 39 -12.81 -5.24 5.78
CA PRO A 39 -12.30 -6.29 4.91
C PRO A 39 -11.39 -5.75 3.79
N ASP A 40 -11.61 -4.52 3.31
CA ASP A 40 -10.76 -3.89 2.29
C ASP A 40 -9.34 -3.66 2.83
N GLN A 41 -9.21 -3.29 4.11
CA GLN A 41 -7.89 -3.18 4.74
C GLN A 41 -7.17 -4.53 4.80
N ALA A 42 -7.89 -5.62 5.09
CA ALA A 42 -7.30 -6.96 5.07
C ALA A 42 -6.86 -7.36 3.65
N ALA A 43 -7.68 -7.07 2.64
CA ALA A 43 -7.35 -7.33 1.23
C ALA A 43 -6.12 -6.53 0.78
N ASN A 44 -6.06 -5.24 1.10
CA ASN A 44 -4.93 -4.36 0.81
C ASN A 44 -3.63 -4.86 1.47
N ALA A 45 -3.70 -5.23 2.75
CA ALA A 45 -2.54 -5.76 3.48
C ALA A 45 -2.06 -7.08 2.87
N LYS A 46 -3.00 -7.96 2.52
CA LYS A 46 -2.69 -9.24 1.86
C LYS A 46 -2.03 -9.01 0.50
N PHE A 47 -2.54 -8.10 -0.32
CA PHE A 47 -1.99 -7.79 -1.64
C PHE A 47 -0.53 -7.34 -1.56
N LEU A 48 -0.20 -6.44 -0.63
CA LEU A 48 1.19 -6.00 -0.42
C LEU A 48 2.07 -7.13 0.12
N ALA A 49 1.55 -7.96 1.03
CA ALA A 49 2.30 -9.09 1.58
C ALA A 49 2.60 -10.18 0.53
N ASP A 50 1.61 -10.55 -0.27
CA ASP A 50 1.77 -11.50 -1.38
C ASP A 50 2.79 -11.00 -2.41
N SER A 51 2.90 -9.68 -2.59
CA SER A 51 3.87 -9.04 -3.48
C SER A 51 5.26 -8.92 -2.85
N GLY A 52 5.43 -9.32 -1.58
CA GLY A 52 6.68 -9.17 -0.83
C GLY A 52 6.97 -7.75 -0.36
N ALA A 53 5.99 -6.83 -0.41
CA ALA A 53 6.15 -5.43 -0.01
C ALA A 53 5.82 -5.16 1.47
N ALA A 54 5.14 -6.11 2.14
CA ALA A 54 4.72 -5.94 3.53
C ALA A 54 4.74 -7.22 4.37
N VAL A 55 4.82 -7.04 5.69
CA VAL A 55 4.46 -8.06 6.69
C VAL A 55 3.14 -7.67 7.33
N VAL A 56 2.25 -8.63 7.60
CA VAL A 56 0.93 -8.36 8.21
C VAL A 56 0.89 -8.86 9.64
N VAL A 57 0.46 -8.00 10.55
CA VAL A 57 0.14 -8.37 11.94
C VAL A 57 -1.34 -8.19 12.16
N ARG A 58 -2.00 -9.21 12.70
CA ARG A 58 -3.44 -9.11 12.98
C ARG A 58 -3.69 -8.13 14.12
N ASN A 59 -4.75 -7.32 14.02
CA ASN A 59 -5.09 -6.31 15.01
C ASN A 59 -5.31 -6.89 16.42
N ASP A 60 -5.92 -8.07 16.53
CA ASP A 60 -6.18 -8.77 17.80
C ASP A 60 -4.92 -9.36 18.44
N ARG A 61 -3.83 -9.49 17.67
CA ARG A 61 -2.55 -10.04 18.12
C ARG A 61 -1.42 -9.00 18.13
N LEU A 62 -1.73 -7.73 17.91
CA LEU A 62 -0.72 -6.68 17.77
C LEU A 62 0.24 -6.64 18.97
N ALA A 63 -0.30 -6.66 20.19
CA ALA A 63 0.50 -6.57 21.41
C ALA A 63 1.48 -7.74 21.58
N THR A 64 1.11 -8.94 21.12
CA THR A 64 1.94 -10.14 21.27
C THR A 64 2.91 -10.32 20.11
N ASP A 65 2.49 -9.98 18.90
CA ASP A 65 3.20 -10.36 17.67
C ASP A 65 4.05 -9.21 17.11
N LEU A 66 3.81 -7.95 17.50
CA LEU A 66 4.51 -6.80 16.92
C LEU A 66 6.03 -6.94 17.05
N LYS A 67 6.54 -7.29 18.24
CA LYS A 67 7.98 -7.41 18.47
C LYS A 67 8.59 -8.49 17.57
N THR A 68 7.95 -9.65 17.52
CA THR A 68 8.42 -10.81 16.73
C THR A 68 8.37 -10.55 15.23
N ALA A 69 7.41 -9.74 14.76
CA ALA A 69 7.31 -9.35 13.36
C ALA A 69 8.27 -8.20 12.99
N LEU A 70 8.50 -7.26 13.91
CA LEU A 70 9.27 -6.05 13.65
C LEU A 70 10.78 -6.25 13.76
N LEU A 71 11.27 -6.90 14.82
CA LEU A 71 12.72 -7.02 15.06
C LEU A 71 13.48 -7.68 13.89
N PRO A 72 13.00 -8.79 13.30
CA PRO A 72 13.69 -9.40 12.17
C PRO A 72 13.75 -8.52 10.92
N LEU A 73 12.87 -7.53 10.80
CA LEU A 73 12.93 -6.56 9.70
C LEU A 73 13.99 -5.50 9.97
N LEU A 74 14.07 -4.99 11.21
CA LEU A 74 15.06 -3.98 11.59
C LEU A 74 16.50 -4.51 11.58
N GLU A 75 16.67 -5.83 11.74
CA GLU A 75 17.98 -6.51 11.71
C GLU A 75 18.39 -6.95 10.30
N ASP A 76 17.53 -6.76 9.28
CA ASP A 76 17.75 -7.21 7.91
C ASP A 76 17.51 -6.08 6.88
N PRO A 77 18.49 -5.17 6.71
CA PRO A 77 18.39 -4.07 5.74
C PRO A 77 18.20 -4.55 4.30
N VAL A 78 18.82 -5.69 3.94
CA VAL A 78 18.69 -6.26 2.58
C VAL A 78 17.25 -6.68 2.30
N ARG A 79 16.57 -7.26 3.29
CA ARG A 79 15.15 -7.56 3.18
C ARG A 79 14.29 -6.30 3.11
N LEU A 80 14.60 -5.26 3.87
CA LEU A 80 13.89 -3.98 3.78
C LEU A 80 14.01 -3.36 2.38
N ASP A 81 15.20 -3.38 1.78
CA ASP A 81 15.44 -2.90 0.42
C ASP A 81 14.62 -3.70 -0.59
N ALA A 82 14.63 -5.04 -0.50
CA ALA A 82 13.83 -5.89 -1.38
C ALA A 82 12.31 -5.63 -1.24
N MET A 83 11.83 -5.37 -0.02
CA MET A 83 10.43 -5.00 0.25
C MET A 83 10.09 -3.61 -0.32
N ALA A 84 10.99 -2.64 -0.20
CA ALA A 84 10.86 -1.30 -0.75
C ALA A 84 10.81 -1.31 -2.29
N GLU A 85 11.66 -2.10 -2.92
CA GLU A 85 11.61 -2.35 -4.37
C GLU A 85 10.30 -3.01 -4.79
N ALA A 86 9.83 -4.00 -4.02
CA ALA A 86 8.53 -4.62 -4.26
C ALA A 86 7.38 -3.61 -4.19
N ALA A 87 7.36 -2.75 -3.16
CA ALA A 87 6.38 -1.69 -3.03
C ALA A 87 6.40 -0.73 -4.23
N SER A 88 7.60 -0.34 -4.68
CA SER A 88 7.80 0.58 -5.80
C SER A 88 7.21 0.06 -7.12
N ARG A 89 7.29 -1.26 -7.37
CA ARG A 89 6.71 -1.90 -8.56
C ARG A 89 5.17 -1.84 -8.60
N LEU A 90 4.53 -1.71 -7.43
CA LEU A 90 3.07 -1.62 -7.30
C LEU A 90 2.56 -0.18 -7.46
N GLY A 91 3.42 0.82 -7.28
CA GLY A 91 3.07 2.23 -7.37
C GLY A 91 2.44 2.61 -8.72
N ARG A 92 1.45 3.49 -8.67
CA ARG A 92 0.78 4.08 -9.85
C ARG A 92 0.68 5.61 -9.67
N PRO A 93 1.81 6.34 -9.80
CA PRO A 93 1.84 7.78 -9.52
C PRO A 93 0.96 8.59 -10.48
N ASP A 94 0.64 8.04 -11.65
CA ASP A 94 -0.20 8.63 -12.70
C ASP A 94 -1.67 8.20 -12.63
N ALA A 95 -2.09 7.44 -11.62
CA ALA A 95 -3.44 6.87 -11.54
C ALA A 95 -4.55 7.93 -11.65
N ALA A 96 -4.40 9.09 -10.98
CA ALA A 96 -5.39 10.15 -11.04
C ALA A 96 -5.50 10.78 -12.44
N ALA A 97 -4.37 10.97 -13.12
CA ALA A 97 -4.36 11.49 -14.49
C ALA A 97 -5.05 10.53 -15.45
N ARG A 98 -4.76 9.24 -15.35
CA ARG A 98 -5.40 8.20 -16.17
C ARG A 98 -6.91 8.13 -15.97
N ILE A 99 -7.39 8.26 -14.73
CA ILE A 99 -8.83 8.29 -14.45
C ILE A 99 -9.46 9.55 -15.09
N ALA A 100 -8.80 10.70 -15.00
CA ALA A 100 -9.29 11.93 -15.61
C ALA A 100 -9.39 11.79 -17.15
N ASP A 101 -8.36 11.21 -17.78
CA ASP A 101 -8.35 10.96 -19.23
C ASP A 101 -9.51 10.05 -19.66
N GLU A 102 -9.75 8.95 -18.93
CA GLU A 102 -10.88 8.04 -19.21
C GLU A 102 -12.24 8.71 -19.05
N VAL A 103 -12.41 9.52 -17.99
CA VAL A 103 -13.65 10.27 -17.75
C VAL A 103 -13.90 11.28 -18.89
N LEU A 104 -12.87 12.01 -19.32
CA LEU A 104 -12.97 12.94 -20.44
C LEU A 104 -13.28 12.23 -21.76
N ALA A 105 -12.66 11.07 -22.02
CA ALA A 105 -12.91 10.26 -23.20
C ALA A 105 -14.35 9.74 -23.25
N LEU A 106 -14.93 9.35 -22.11
CA LEU A 106 -16.33 8.93 -22.01
C LEU A 106 -17.30 10.11 -22.22
N ALA A 107 -16.99 11.27 -21.65
CA ALA A 107 -17.82 12.48 -21.81
C ALA A 107 -17.82 13.02 -23.24
N ALA A 108 -16.75 12.79 -24.00
CA ALA A 108 -16.63 13.23 -25.40
C ALA A 108 -17.38 12.33 -26.41
N LYS A 109 -17.90 11.16 -26.00
CA LYS A 109 -18.69 10.30 -26.88
C LYS A 109 -20.10 10.87 -27.06
N PRO A 110 -20.57 11.11 -28.30
CA PRO A 110 -21.96 11.55 -28.52
C PRO A 110 -22.91 10.46 -28.03
N VAL A 111 -23.84 10.83 -27.15
CA VAL A 111 -24.95 9.95 -26.75
C VAL A 111 -25.82 9.77 -27.98
N LEU A 112 -25.73 8.60 -28.62
CA LEU A 112 -26.70 8.21 -29.64
C LEU A 112 -28.05 8.05 -28.94
N MET A 113 -28.88 9.09 -29.00
CA MET A 113 -30.31 8.98 -28.75
C MET A 113 -30.89 8.08 -29.85
N THR A 114 -30.95 6.78 -29.58
CA THR A 114 -31.83 5.88 -30.33
C THR A 114 -33.28 6.22 -29.97
N SER A 115 -33.97 6.82 -30.93
CA SER A 115 -35.43 7.02 -30.95
C SER A 115 -36.20 5.72 -30.91
#